data_AF-A0A814T2C6-F1
#
_entry.id   AF-A0A814T2C6-F1
#
_cell.length_a   1.000
_cell.length_b   1.000
_cell.length_c   1.000
_cell.angle_alpha   90.00
_cell.angle_beta   90.00
_cell.angle_gamma   90.00
#
_symmetry.space_group_name_H-M   'P 1'
#
loop_
_entity.id
_entity.type
_entity.pdbx_description
1 polymer ?
#
loop_
_entity_poly.entity_id
_entity_poly.type
_entity_poly.pdbx_seq_one_letter_code
_entity_poly.pdbx_strand_id
1 'polypeptide(L)'
;MNRFSDIDVTLKRLPAVYGYQNQQLVSIEKALEPIEPQINDLKGYIKTAKKYCHYPSEHGLTRDESATVYIYTMEWDETSLYRLLNKALRDENRQNIKIWFPYLKLFDTALDKLPTMKESVWRGIPLDIGKNFTKNQLLTWWTVSSCSSSVNVIKSFIGHNKSSTLFLIETMNGKKVSGYTAYEGEDEIVLKTGTQFRVKSDPLEQSNQSHIVHLIEIDDNDDDDESVTSPMKNLSITSNPRASQQIKWKQNGIISAGGNEEGDQLNQLSSPNGIFIDHHNNIFIADFGNHRITEWKYDSNNVQIIAGGNDQLSRPTDIIVDKQNNSLIIADTGNKRVIRWSLQNQRIQQILISDIDCFGLSIDKNGFIYVSDIVNNDVRQWKEGDANGTIVAGGNEKGSDHNQLNCPGFIFVDGDDSLYVSDWYNHRVMKWTKNAEKGIIVAGGKGKGSSLKQLSEPQGVIVDQLGQIYVADGGNHRVMRWCQGAKEGEIIVGGNGQGDELNQLNNPYGLSFDDEENLYVVDWGNHRIMKYEKK
;
A
#
# COMPACT_ATOMS: atom_id res chain seq x y z
N MET A 1 12.53 2.54 -33.77
CA MET A 1 11.46 2.87 -32.80
C MET A 1 11.95 2.39 -31.44
N ASN A 2 11.51 3.02 -30.35
CA ASN A 2 12.33 3.14 -29.16
C ASN A 2 11.62 2.55 -27.92
N ARG A 3 11.94 1.32 -27.48
CA ARG A 3 11.49 0.81 -26.16
C ARG A 3 11.85 1.79 -25.03
N PHE A 4 12.91 2.58 -25.21
CA PHE A 4 13.26 3.66 -24.32
C PHE A 4 12.40 4.94 -24.45
N SER A 5 11.23 4.97 -25.11
CA SER A 5 10.35 6.15 -25.12
C SER A 5 9.07 6.04 -24.31
N ASP A 6 8.65 4.82 -23.97
CA ASP A 6 7.33 4.60 -23.37
C ASP A 6 7.42 4.66 -21.85
N ILE A 7 7.12 5.82 -21.26
CA ILE A 7 6.98 6.03 -19.81
C ILE A 7 5.64 6.70 -19.50
N ASP A 8 5.15 6.48 -18.28
CA ASP A 8 4.03 7.24 -17.74
C ASP A 8 4.47 8.69 -17.45
N VAL A 9 4.08 9.61 -18.32
CA VAL A 9 4.40 11.05 -18.19
C VAL A 9 3.40 11.78 -17.28
N THR A 10 2.40 11.07 -16.75
CA THR A 10 1.30 11.70 -15.99
C THR A 10 1.67 11.98 -14.53
N LEU A 11 2.74 11.35 -14.01
CA LEU A 11 3.19 11.44 -12.61
C LEU A 11 2.08 11.11 -11.60
N LYS A 12 1.02 10.44 -12.04
CA LYS A 12 -0.11 10.10 -11.20
C LYS A 12 0.33 9.04 -10.18
N ARG A 13 -0.09 9.23 -8.94
CA ARG A 13 0.02 8.18 -7.93
C ARG A 13 -0.96 7.08 -8.30
N LEU A 14 -0.39 6.03 -8.84
CA LEU A 14 -1.07 4.90 -9.42
C LEU A 14 -1.29 3.86 -8.30
N PRO A 15 -2.51 3.29 -8.13
CA PRO A 15 -2.76 2.27 -7.10
C PRO A 15 -1.80 1.10 -7.29
N ALA A 16 -1.50 0.34 -6.26
CA ALA A 16 -0.48 -0.67 -6.43
C ALA A 16 -0.98 -1.94 -7.16
N VAL A 17 -0.06 -2.64 -7.84
CA VAL A 17 -0.36 -3.86 -8.59
C VAL A 17 0.02 -5.07 -7.73
N TYR A 18 -0.97 -5.65 -7.05
CA TYR A 18 -0.80 -6.83 -6.20
C TYR A 18 -1.58 -8.04 -6.66
N GLY A 19 -1.20 -9.20 -6.14
CA GLY A 19 -1.92 -10.46 -6.34
C GLY A 19 -1.38 -11.30 -7.50
N TYR A 20 -0.55 -10.74 -8.38
CA TYR A 20 0.14 -11.54 -9.40
C TYR A 20 1.17 -12.49 -8.77
N GLN A 21 1.80 -12.11 -7.64
CA GLN A 21 2.76 -12.97 -6.94
C GLN A 21 2.14 -14.28 -6.43
N ASN A 22 0.83 -14.26 -6.17
CA ASN A 22 0.03 -15.39 -5.70
C ASN A 22 -0.48 -16.29 -6.84
N GLN A 23 -0.25 -15.92 -8.10
CA GLN A 23 -0.61 -16.78 -9.23
C GLN A 23 0.24 -18.04 -9.26
N GLN A 24 -0.38 -19.13 -9.73
CA GLN A 24 0.36 -20.34 -10.04
C GLN A 24 1.32 -20.07 -11.20
N LEU A 25 2.55 -20.54 -11.09
CA LEU A 25 3.51 -20.50 -12.20
C LEU A 25 3.03 -21.47 -13.30
N VAL A 26 2.87 -20.96 -14.52
CA VAL A 26 2.36 -21.69 -15.68
C VAL A 26 3.28 -21.50 -16.90
N SER A 27 3.07 -22.28 -17.97
CA SER A 27 3.83 -22.10 -19.22
C SER A 27 3.51 -20.75 -19.86
N ILE A 28 4.40 -20.26 -20.73
CA ILE A 28 4.22 -18.97 -21.39
C ILE A 28 2.95 -18.92 -22.26
N GLU A 29 2.53 -20.04 -22.86
CA GLU A 29 1.26 -20.12 -23.60
C GLU A 29 0.06 -19.83 -22.70
N LYS A 30 0.00 -20.49 -21.53
CA LYS A 30 -1.07 -20.26 -20.56
C LYS A 30 -0.99 -18.89 -19.91
N ALA A 31 0.23 -18.39 -19.71
CA ALA A 31 0.45 -17.08 -19.12
C ALA A 31 -0.07 -15.94 -20.02
N LEU A 32 0.02 -16.12 -21.33
CA LEU A 32 -0.38 -15.15 -22.36
C LEU A 32 -1.75 -15.41 -22.98
N GLU A 33 -2.38 -16.56 -22.71
CA GLU A 33 -3.73 -16.91 -23.17
C GLU A 33 -4.77 -15.80 -22.93
N PRO A 34 -4.83 -15.11 -21.76
CA PRO A 34 -5.79 -14.03 -21.54
C PRO A 34 -5.57 -12.80 -22.44
N ILE A 35 -4.38 -12.64 -23.00
CA ILE A 35 -3.97 -11.50 -23.83
C ILE A 35 -4.02 -11.85 -25.32
N GLU A 36 -4.20 -13.12 -25.70
CA GLU A 36 -4.27 -13.57 -27.10
C GLU A 36 -5.19 -12.72 -28.00
N PRO A 37 -6.39 -12.28 -27.55
CA PRO A 37 -7.26 -11.45 -28.38
C PRO A 37 -6.70 -10.06 -28.74
N GLN A 38 -5.66 -9.58 -28.05
CA GLN A 38 -5.07 -8.25 -28.24
C GLN A 38 -3.84 -8.25 -29.16
N ILE A 39 -3.31 -9.43 -29.51
CA ILE A 39 -2.06 -9.56 -30.27
C ILE A 39 -2.29 -10.52 -31.45
N ASN A 40 -2.20 -9.98 -32.66
CA ASN A 40 -2.26 -10.80 -33.88
C ASN A 40 -1.07 -11.76 -33.92
N ASP A 41 -1.32 -13.04 -34.20
CA ASP A 41 -0.28 -14.09 -34.27
C ASP A 41 0.58 -14.26 -32.99
N LEU A 42 -0.01 -14.04 -31.81
CA LEU A 42 0.69 -14.24 -30.53
C LEU A 42 1.35 -15.63 -30.42
N LYS A 43 0.68 -16.67 -30.96
CA LYS A 43 1.22 -18.03 -31.01
C LYS A 43 2.51 -18.12 -31.85
N GLY A 44 2.58 -17.42 -32.98
CA GLY A 44 3.79 -17.30 -33.79
C GLY A 44 4.94 -16.62 -33.05
N TYR A 45 4.64 -15.54 -32.31
CA TYR A 45 5.63 -14.85 -31.49
C TYR A 45 6.12 -15.70 -30.31
N ILE A 46 5.23 -16.42 -29.62
CA ILE A 46 5.63 -17.37 -28.55
C ILE A 46 6.54 -18.47 -29.11
N LYS A 47 6.21 -19.03 -30.27
CA LYS A 47 7.04 -20.04 -30.94
C LYS A 47 8.42 -19.50 -31.30
N THR A 48 8.48 -18.26 -31.78
CA THR A 48 9.73 -17.56 -32.09
C THR A 48 10.55 -17.35 -30.83
N ALA A 49 9.94 -16.84 -29.75
CA ALA A 49 10.59 -16.65 -28.47
C ALA A 49 11.16 -17.96 -27.91
N LYS A 50 10.40 -19.07 -27.91
CA LYS A 50 10.88 -20.38 -27.46
C LYS A 50 12.01 -20.98 -28.32
N LYS A 51 12.12 -20.56 -29.57
CA LYS A 51 13.14 -21.03 -30.52
C LYS A 51 14.46 -20.29 -30.31
N TYR A 52 14.39 -18.99 -30.06
CA TYR A 52 15.57 -18.11 -30.01
C TYR A 52 15.95 -17.66 -28.61
N CYS A 53 15.13 -17.93 -27.59
CA CYS A 53 15.50 -17.65 -26.22
C CYS A 53 16.77 -18.40 -25.82
N HIS A 54 17.52 -17.81 -24.90
CA HIS A 54 18.74 -18.39 -24.39
C HIS A 54 18.43 -19.60 -23.49
N TYR A 55 18.53 -20.79 -24.07
CA TYR A 55 18.30 -22.07 -23.39
C TYR A 55 19.23 -23.17 -23.95
N PRO A 56 19.92 -23.95 -23.09
CA PRO A 56 19.87 -23.93 -21.62
C PRO A 56 20.44 -22.64 -21.03
N SER A 57 19.83 -22.16 -19.94
CA SER A 57 20.23 -20.91 -19.28
C SER A 57 21.34 -21.15 -18.27
N GLU A 58 22.37 -20.29 -18.31
CA GLU A 58 23.45 -20.26 -17.31
C GLU A 58 22.96 -19.85 -15.91
N HIS A 59 21.79 -19.22 -15.81
CA HIS A 59 21.18 -18.74 -14.57
C HIS A 59 19.98 -19.60 -14.11
N GLY A 60 19.79 -20.78 -14.69
CA GLY A 60 18.75 -21.73 -14.25
C GLY A 60 17.33 -21.33 -14.64
N LEU A 61 17.16 -20.50 -15.67
CA LEU A 61 15.85 -20.25 -16.27
C LEU A 61 15.37 -21.51 -17.02
N THR A 62 14.12 -21.87 -16.81
CA THR A 62 13.39 -22.79 -17.67
C THR A 62 13.22 -22.20 -19.07
N ARG A 63 12.85 -23.02 -20.05
CA ARG A 63 12.60 -22.51 -21.41
C ARG A 63 11.45 -21.50 -21.45
N ASP A 64 10.41 -21.68 -20.64
CA ASP A 64 9.28 -20.74 -20.56
C ASP A 64 9.71 -19.40 -19.93
N GLU A 65 10.50 -19.43 -18.86
CA GLU A 65 11.06 -18.22 -18.24
C GLU A 65 12.03 -17.49 -19.18
N SER A 66 12.91 -18.20 -19.90
CA SER A 66 13.80 -17.56 -20.87
C SER A 66 13.03 -16.95 -22.04
N ALA A 67 12.01 -17.66 -22.55
CA ALA A 67 11.14 -17.16 -23.61
C ALA A 67 10.33 -15.94 -23.18
N THR A 68 9.97 -15.81 -21.90
CA THR A 68 9.19 -14.68 -21.39
C THR A 68 10.01 -13.37 -21.40
N VAL A 69 11.30 -13.45 -21.08
CA VAL A 69 12.22 -12.30 -21.18
C VAL A 69 12.44 -11.95 -22.65
N TYR A 70 12.62 -12.96 -23.50
CA TYR A 70 12.81 -12.75 -24.93
C TYR A 70 11.61 -12.05 -25.58
N ILE A 71 10.39 -12.58 -25.42
CA ILE A 71 9.18 -12.01 -26.05
C ILE A 71 8.85 -10.61 -25.54
N TYR A 72 9.18 -10.30 -24.28
CA TYR A 72 9.02 -8.96 -23.73
C TYR A 72 9.85 -7.93 -24.52
N THR A 73 11.04 -8.32 -24.98
CA THR A 73 11.93 -7.45 -25.75
C THR A 73 11.72 -7.50 -27.25
N MET A 74 10.86 -8.39 -27.77
CA MET A 74 10.55 -8.45 -29.19
C MET A 74 9.73 -7.22 -29.63
N GLU A 75 10.11 -6.64 -30.76
CA GLU A 75 9.36 -5.57 -31.42
C GLU A 75 8.73 -6.10 -32.72
N TRP A 76 7.45 -5.80 -32.94
CA TRP A 76 6.78 -6.07 -34.22
C TRP A 76 5.90 -4.89 -34.66
N ASP A 77 4.99 -4.42 -33.81
CA ASP A 77 4.19 -3.21 -34.04
C ASP A 77 3.69 -2.58 -32.72
N GLU A 78 2.65 -1.73 -32.79
CA GLU A 78 1.97 -1.10 -31.64
C GLU A 78 1.32 -2.10 -30.67
N THR A 79 1.16 -3.36 -31.07
CA THR A 79 0.66 -4.48 -30.26
C THR A 79 1.78 -5.33 -29.64
N SER A 80 3.04 -4.89 -29.76
CA SER A 80 4.16 -5.54 -29.07
C SER A 80 3.89 -5.71 -27.57
N LEU A 81 4.32 -6.84 -27.03
CA LEU A 81 4.01 -7.23 -25.66
C LEU A 81 4.49 -6.18 -24.65
N TYR A 82 5.70 -5.64 -24.88
CA TYR A 82 6.25 -4.49 -24.16
C TYR A 82 5.26 -3.33 -24.04
N ARG A 83 4.68 -2.90 -25.18
CA ARG A 83 3.81 -1.73 -25.27
C ARG A 83 2.49 -1.97 -24.57
N LEU A 84 1.85 -3.11 -24.85
CA LEU A 84 0.57 -3.46 -24.26
C LEU A 84 0.67 -3.67 -22.75
N LEU A 85 1.70 -4.37 -22.27
CA LEU A 85 1.92 -4.56 -20.84
C LEU A 85 2.14 -3.22 -20.15
N ASN A 86 3.06 -2.39 -20.66
CA ASN A 86 3.35 -1.11 -20.04
C ASN A 86 2.16 -0.14 -20.13
N LYS A 87 1.32 -0.21 -21.17
CA LYS A 87 0.05 0.51 -21.22
C LYS A 87 -0.90 0.04 -20.13
N ALA A 88 -1.04 -1.28 -19.93
CA ALA A 88 -1.89 -1.84 -18.88
C ALA A 88 -1.39 -1.45 -17.47
N LEU A 89 -0.07 -1.50 -17.22
CA LEU A 89 0.51 -1.11 -15.93
C LEU A 89 0.24 0.36 -15.55
N ARG A 90 -0.08 1.22 -16.53
CA ARG A 90 -0.46 2.62 -16.34
C ARG A 90 -1.97 2.84 -16.13
N ASP A 91 -2.78 1.80 -16.21
CA ASP A 91 -4.25 1.91 -16.11
C ASP A 91 -4.69 2.04 -14.65
N GLU A 92 -5.20 3.21 -14.25
CA GLU A 92 -5.72 3.50 -12.91
C GLU A 92 -6.68 2.41 -12.40
N ASN A 93 -7.46 1.78 -13.28
CA ASN A 93 -8.29 0.64 -12.93
C ASN A 93 -7.48 -0.66 -12.93
N ARG A 94 -7.00 -1.05 -11.75
CA ARG A 94 -6.22 -2.28 -11.55
C ARG A 94 -6.92 -3.58 -11.91
N GLN A 95 -8.25 -3.59 -12.04
CA GLN A 95 -8.96 -4.77 -12.54
C GLN A 95 -8.57 -5.07 -13.99
N ASN A 96 -8.25 -4.06 -14.80
CA ASN A 96 -7.83 -4.23 -16.19
C ASN A 96 -6.43 -4.87 -16.31
N ILE A 97 -5.64 -4.88 -15.23
CA ILE A 97 -4.30 -5.47 -15.20
C ILE A 97 -4.36 -6.95 -14.82
N LYS A 98 -5.44 -7.42 -14.17
CA LYS A 98 -5.55 -8.81 -13.69
C LYS A 98 -5.37 -9.86 -14.78
N ILE A 99 -5.77 -9.53 -16.02
CA ILE A 99 -5.55 -10.40 -17.18
C ILE A 99 -4.05 -10.66 -17.46
N TRP A 100 -3.16 -9.77 -17.02
CA TRP A 100 -1.71 -9.89 -17.15
C TRP A 100 -1.05 -10.64 -16.00
N PHE A 101 -1.77 -10.96 -14.92
CA PHE A 101 -1.17 -11.53 -13.71
C PHE A 101 -0.42 -12.86 -13.94
N PRO A 102 -0.94 -13.80 -14.75
CA PRO A 102 -0.19 -15.02 -15.08
C PRO A 102 1.15 -14.71 -15.78
N TYR A 103 1.15 -13.74 -16.70
CA TYR A 103 2.37 -13.29 -17.38
C TYR A 103 3.33 -12.56 -16.44
N LEU A 104 2.84 -11.61 -15.64
CA LEU A 104 3.64 -10.89 -14.65
C LEU A 104 4.29 -11.85 -13.65
N LYS A 105 3.57 -12.89 -13.21
CA LYS A 105 4.13 -13.93 -12.34
C LYS A 105 5.31 -14.66 -13.00
N LEU A 106 5.13 -15.11 -14.25
CA LEU A 106 6.17 -15.82 -14.99
C LEU A 106 7.38 -14.92 -15.27
N PHE A 107 7.12 -13.67 -15.68
CA PHE A 107 8.14 -12.69 -16.00
C PHE A 107 8.95 -12.27 -14.77
N ASP A 108 8.29 -11.95 -13.66
CA ASP A 108 8.96 -11.60 -12.41
C ASP A 108 9.81 -12.76 -11.86
N THR A 109 9.28 -13.99 -11.93
CA THR A 109 10.03 -15.21 -11.55
C THR A 109 11.27 -15.42 -12.42
N ALA A 110 11.19 -15.11 -13.72
CA ALA A 110 12.34 -15.20 -14.62
C ALA A 110 13.40 -14.13 -14.26
N LEU A 111 12.98 -12.89 -14.03
CA LEU A 111 13.85 -11.78 -13.63
C LEU A 111 14.56 -12.03 -12.30
N ASP A 112 13.93 -12.71 -11.35
CA ASP A 112 14.56 -13.08 -10.06
C ASP A 112 15.79 -13.97 -10.20
N LYS A 113 15.85 -14.78 -11.24
CA LYS A 113 16.97 -15.69 -11.51
C LYS A 113 18.14 -15.00 -12.20
N LEU A 114 17.91 -13.85 -12.83
CA LEU A 114 18.93 -13.11 -13.56
C LEU A 114 19.82 -12.26 -12.62
N PRO A 115 21.05 -11.93 -13.03
CA PRO A 115 21.97 -11.15 -12.22
C PRO A 115 21.37 -9.80 -11.82
N THR A 116 21.51 -9.47 -10.54
CA THR A 116 21.20 -8.14 -10.00
C THR A 116 22.39 -7.21 -10.18
N MET A 117 22.14 -6.01 -10.68
CA MET A 117 23.12 -4.94 -10.87
C MET A 117 22.87 -3.83 -9.85
N LYS A 118 23.94 -3.44 -9.13
CA LYS A 118 23.97 -2.27 -8.25
C LYS A 118 24.82 -1.18 -8.91
N GLU A 119 24.24 -0.44 -9.85
CA GLU A 119 24.97 0.58 -10.62
C GLU A 119 24.07 1.74 -11.04
N SER A 120 24.68 2.81 -11.56
CA SER A 120 23.95 3.92 -12.16
C SER A 120 23.54 3.60 -13.59
N VAL A 121 22.24 3.60 -13.85
CA VAL A 121 21.66 3.37 -15.18
C VAL A 121 20.90 4.59 -15.65
N TRP A 122 20.70 4.68 -16.96
CA TRP A 122 20.04 5.79 -17.62
C TRP A 122 18.72 5.34 -18.25
N ARG A 123 17.72 6.21 -18.15
CA ARG A 123 16.42 6.07 -18.82
C ARG A 123 16.01 7.42 -19.38
N GLY A 124 15.51 7.45 -20.62
CA GLY A 124 15.12 8.69 -21.29
C GLY A 124 13.63 8.79 -21.57
N ILE A 125 13.08 10.01 -21.57
CA ILE A 125 11.74 10.32 -22.07
C ILE A 125 11.86 11.44 -23.11
N PRO A 126 11.26 11.30 -24.31
CA PRO A 126 11.24 12.35 -25.33
C PRO A 126 10.18 13.45 -25.05
N LEU A 127 10.07 13.85 -23.79
CA LEU A 127 9.24 14.92 -23.25
C LEU A 127 9.88 15.42 -21.95
N ASP A 128 9.98 16.74 -21.76
CA ASP A 128 10.46 17.30 -20.50
C ASP A 128 9.35 17.35 -19.43
N ILE A 129 9.42 16.41 -18.50
CA ILE A 129 8.62 16.34 -17.28
C ILE A 129 9.46 16.58 -16.02
N GLY A 130 10.78 16.77 -16.15
CA GLY A 130 11.69 16.74 -15.02
C GLY A 130 11.46 17.88 -14.05
N LYS A 131 10.99 19.05 -14.52
CA LYS A 131 10.58 20.18 -13.69
C LYS A 131 9.49 19.88 -12.65
N ASN A 132 8.74 18.79 -12.82
CA ASN A 132 7.67 18.40 -11.91
C ASN A 132 8.18 17.55 -10.73
N PHE A 133 9.48 17.25 -10.70
CA PHE A 133 10.10 16.52 -9.60
C PHE A 133 10.74 17.48 -8.60
N THR A 134 10.67 17.13 -7.32
CA THR A 134 11.35 17.86 -6.24
C THR A 134 12.25 16.94 -5.44
N LYS A 135 13.31 17.49 -4.83
CA LYS A 135 14.16 16.72 -3.93
C LYS A 135 13.31 15.98 -2.87
N ASN A 136 13.69 14.74 -2.57
CA ASN A 136 13.05 13.81 -1.65
C ASN A 136 11.65 13.31 -2.06
N GLN A 137 11.13 13.69 -3.22
CA GLN A 137 9.89 13.12 -3.72
C GLN A 137 10.02 11.60 -3.90
N LEU A 138 9.05 10.87 -3.37
CA LEU A 138 8.89 9.43 -3.55
C LEU A 138 8.05 9.14 -4.78
N LEU A 139 8.43 8.11 -5.53
CA LEU A 139 7.63 7.60 -6.63
C LEU A 139 7.75 6.07 -6.76
N THR A 140 6.66 5.44 -7.19
CA THR A 140 6.63 4.01 -7.49
C THR A 140 6.60 3.80 -9.00
N TRP A 141 7.56 3.02 -9.49
CA TRP A 141 7.75 2.76 -10.91
C TRP A 141 6.97 1.51 -11.33
N TRP A 142 5.70 1.70 -11.68
CA TRP A 142 4.80 0.59 -12.03
C TRP A 142 5.09 -0.04 -13.39
N THR A 143 5.76 0.67 -14.30
CA THR A 143 6.10 0.14 -15.61
C THR A 143 7.30 -0.79 -15.53
N VAL A 144 7.40 -1.75 -16.44
CA VAL A 144 8.65 -2.48 -16.65
C VAL A 144 9.47 -1.64 -17.62
N SER A 145 10.67 -1.23 -17.23
CA SER A 145 11.46 -0.28 -18.02
C SER A 145 12.84 -0.82 -18.32
N SER A 146 13.21 -0.75 -19.59
CA SER A 146 14.56 -1.01 -20.08
C SER A 146 15.43 0.22 -19.86
N CYS A 147 16.60 0.01 -19.27
CA CYS A 147 17.61 1.00 -18.96
C CYS A 147 18.94 0.60 -19.61
N SER A 148 19.86 1.56 -19.71
CA SER A 148 21.22 1.30 -20.19
C SER A 148 22.23 1.95 -19.24
N SER A 149 23.38 1.31 -19.05
CA SER A 149 24.54 1.90 -18.37
C SER A 149 25.10 3.13 -19.10
N SER A 150 24.77 3.32 -20.39
CA SER A 150 25.29 4.40 -21.22
C SER A 150 24.25 5.49 -21.52
N VAL A 151 24.53 6.71 -21.03
CA VAL A 151 23.73 7.90 -21.38
C VAL A 151 23.71 8.19 -22.88
N ASN A 152 24.77 7.84 -23.60
CA ASN A 152 24.86 8.07 -25.05
C ASN A 152 23.88 7.19 -25.82
N VAL A 153 23.74 5.94 -25.40
CA VAL A 153 22.73 5.01 -25.95
C VAL A 153 21.34 5.63 -25.79
N ILE A 154 21.00 6.09 -24.57
CA ILE A 154 19.71 6.74 -24.29
C ILE A 154 19.50 8.04 -25.08
N LYS A 155 20.53 8.88 -25.23
CA LYS A 155 20.47 10.11 -26.03
C LYS A 155 20.26 9.83 -27.52
N SER A 156 20.94 8.82 -28.07
CA SER A 156 20.72 8.38 -29.46
C SER A 156 19.28 7.92 -29.68
N PHE A 157 18.67 7.30 -28.67
CA PHE A 157 17.28 6.84 -28.70
C PHE A 157 16.25 8.00 -28.62
N ILE A 158 16.51 9.03 -27.82
CA ILE A 158 15.61 10.21 -27.70
C ILE A 158 15.72 11.15 -28.92
N GLY A 159 16.93 11.32 -29.47
CA GLY A 159 17.24 12.24 -30.56
C GLY A 159 17.59 13.67 -30.10
N HIS A 160 18.18 14.47 -30.98
CA HIS A 160 18.84 15.73 -30.63
C HIS A 160 17.94 16.99 -30.52
N ASN A 161 16.70 16.97 -31.02
CA ASN A 161 15.88 18.18 -31.22
C ASN A 161 14.57 18.21 -30.40
N LYS A 162 14.49 17.47 -29.28
CA LYS A 162 13.28 17.44 -28.42
C LYS A 162 13.65 17.76 -26.98
N SER A 163 12.80 18.54 -26.30
CA SER A 163 12.84 18.64 -24.85
C SER A 163 12.62 17.24 -24.26
N SER A 164 13.39 16.90 -23.24
CA SER A 164 13.48 15.52 -22.73
C SER A 164 13.72 15.49 -21.24
N THR A 165 13.43 14.35 -20.62
CA THR A 165 13.86 14.06 -19.27
C THR A 165 14.78 12.86 -19.30
N LEU A 166 15.97 13.02 -18.73
CA LEU A 166 16.93 11.94 -18.50
C LEU A 166 16.87 11.57 -17.02
N PHE A 167 16.52 10.32 -16.73
CA PHE A 167 16.66 9.77 -15.40
C PHE A 167 18.06 9.15 -15.27
N LEU A 168 18.81 9.65 -14.31
CA LEU A 168 19.98 8.97 -13.75
C LEU A 168 19.47 8.18 -12.56
N ILE A 169 19.55 6.85 -12.62
CA ILE A 169 18.95 5.95 -11.64
C ILE A 169 20.06 5.15 -10.98
N GLU A 170 20.30 5.37 -9.69
CA GLU A 170 21.12 4.49 -8.85
C GLU A 170 20.24 3.28 -8.49
N THR A 171 20.36 2.20 -9.26
CA THR A 171 19.55 0.98 -9.05
C THR A 171 20.26 0.01 -8.11
N MET A 172 19.48 -0.68 -7.28
CA MET A 172 19.91 -1.70 -6.33
C MET A 172 19.45 -3.10 -6.73
N ASN A 173 18.30 -3.20 -7.40
CA ASN A 173 17.71 -4.47 -7.85
C ASN A 173 17.54 -4.57 -9.38
N GLY A 174 18.24 -3.72 -10.15
CA GLY A 174 18.21 -3.74 -11.61
C GLY A 174 18.61 -5.11 -12.16
N LYS A 175 17.81 -5.66 -13.07
CA LYS A 175 18.01 -7.02 -13.59
C LYS A 175 18.72 -6.97 -14.93
N LYS A 176 19.93 -7.53 -15.00
CA LYS A 176 20.67 -7.62 -16.26
C LYS A 176 20.03 -8.69 -17.13
N VAL A 177 19.45 -8.27 -18.26
CA VAL A 177 18.76 -9.17 -19.20
C VAL A 177 19.57 -9.44 -20.46
N SER A 178 20.76 -8.83 -20.62
CA SER A 178 21.66 -9.09 -21.74
C SER A 178 21.86 -10.58 -21.99
N GLY A 179 21.74 -10.98 -23.26
CA GLY A 179 21.78 -12.39 -23.67
C GLY A 179 20.45 -13.14 -23.56
N TYR A 180 19.44 -12.59 -22.89
CA TYR A 180 18.09 -13.17 -22.81
C TYR A 180 17.04 -12.39 -23.62
N THR A 181 17.46 -11.29 -24.26
CA THR A 181 16.59 -10.43 -25.07
C THR A 181 16.63 -10.81 -26.55
N ALA A 182 15.71 -10.26 -27.34
CA ALA A 182 15.73 -10.34 -28.80
C ALA A 182 16.92 -9.60 -29.44
N TYR A 183 17.71 -8.87 -28.64
CA TYR A 183 18.82 -8.02 -29.07
C TYR A 183 20.07 -8.35 -28.25
N GLU A 184 20.77 -9.43 -28.62
CA GLU A 184 21.90 -10.00 -27.85
C GLU A 184 23.06 -9.03 -27.59
N GLY A 185 23.20 -7.97 -28.38
CA GLY A 185 24.25 -6.95 -28.23
C GLY A 185 23.89 -5.77 -27.32
N GLU A 186 22.67 -5.70 -26.78
CA GLU A 186 22.24 -4.59 -25.92
C GLU A 186 22.61 -4.85 -24.45
N ASP A 187 23.31 -3.89 -23.83
CA ASP A 187 23.52 -3.83 -22.39
C ASP A 187 22.24 -3.28 -21.73
N GLU A 188 21.23 -4.15 -21.66
CA GLU A 188 19.88 -3.85 -21.21
C GLU A 188 19.70 -4.31 -19.75
N ILE A 189 19.25 -3.37 -18.93
CA ILE A 189 18.94 -3.58 -17.52
C ILE A 189 17.46 -3.28 -17.33
N VAL A 190 16.71 -4.22 -16.76
CA VAL A 190 15.28 -4.07 -16.52
C VAL A 190 15.04 -3.66 -15.07
N LEU A 191 14.31 -2.57 -14.90
CA LEU A 191 13.70 -2.21 -13.62
C LEU A 191 12.36 -2.95 -13.49
N LYS A 192 12.17 -3.61 -12.35
CA LYS A 192 10.94 -4.34 -12.06
C LYS A 192 9.76 -3.39 -11.88
N THR A 193 8.56 -3.93 -12.11
CA THR A 193 7.32 -3.21 -11.78
C THR A 193 7.20 -3.07 -10.26
N GLY A 194 6.82 -1.87 -9.80
CA GLY A 194 6.64 -1.57 -8.39
C GLY A 194 7.92 -1.10 -7.67
N THR A 195 9.06 -0.96 -8.37
CA THR A 195 10.29 -0.42 -7.76
C THR A 195 10.06 0.99 -7.22
N GLN A 196 10.46 1.25 -5.98
CA GLN A 196 10.34 2.56 -5.35
C GLN A 196 11.62 3.37 -5.53
N PHE A 197 11.46 4.67 -5.83
CA PHE A 197 12.56 5.60 -5.98
C PHE A 197 12.36 6.86 -5.15
N ARG A 198 13.46 7.44 -4.69
CA ARG A 198 13.52 8.78 -4.13
C ARG A 198 14.31 9.70 -5.05
N VAL A 199 13.80 10.90 -5.27
CA VAL A 199 14.53 11.96 -5.98
C VAL A 199 15.67 12.46 -5.09
N LYS A 200 16.93 12.25 -5.52
CA LYS A 200 18.14 12.57 -4.73
C LYS A 200 18.36 14.06 -4.54
N SER A 201 18.08 14.85 -5.58
CA SER A 201 18.33 16.28 -5.65
C SER A 201 17.30 16.94 -6.56
N ASP A 202 17.14 18.26 -6.43
CA ASP A 202 16.31 19.00 -7.38
C ASP A 202 16.80 18.76 -8.82
N PRO A 203 15.87 18.60 -9.78
CA PRO A 203 16.21 18.30 -11.16
C PRO A 203 17.17 19.33 -11.78
N LEU A 204 18.16 18.85 -12.51
CA LEU A 204 19.16 19.71 -13.15
C LEU A 204 18.67 20.13 -14.54
N GLU A 205 18.40 21.42 -14.73
CA GLU A 205 18.06 22.00 -16.02
C GLU A 205 19.25 21.98 -16.99
N GLN A 206 18.98 21.63 -18.24
CA GLN A 206 19.94 21.61 -19.35
C GLN A 206 19.62 22.72 -20.36
N SER A 207 20.63 23.10 -21.16
CA SER A 207 20.57 24.23 -22.10
C SER A 207 19.48 24.15 -23.19
N ASN A 208 18.80 23.01 -23.33
CA ASN A 208 17.75 22.72 -24.31
C ASN A 208 16.36 22.50 -23.67
N GLN A 209 16.07 23.11 -22.51
CA GLN A 209 14.81 22.90 -21.77
C GLN A 209 14.54 21.41 -21.46
N SER A 210 15.61 20.67 -21.16
CA SER A 210 15.55 19.29 -20.69
C SER A 210 16.01 19.24 -19.25
N HIS A 211 15.61 18.19 -18.52
CA HIS A 211 16.03 18.01 -17.13
C HIS A 211 16.70 16.65 -16.93
N ILE A 212 17.71 16.62 -16.06
CA ILE A 212 18.19 15.37 -15.45
C ILE A 212 17.51 15.21 -14.09
N VAL A 213 16.78 14.13 -13.91
CA VAL A 213 16.20 13.72 -12.62
C VAL A 213 17.06 12.61 -12.05
N HIS A 214 17.61 12.82 -10.85
CA HIS A 214 18.43 11.82 -10.17
C HIS A 214 17.57 11.01 -9.21
N LEU A 215 17.40 9.72 -9.49
CA LEU A 215 16.67 8.76 -8.68
C LEU A 215 17.63 7.82 -7.96
N ILE A 216 17.32 7.52 -6.70
CA ILE A 216 17.92 6.42 -5.95
C ILE A 216 16.84 5.38 -5.71
N GLU A 217 17.12 4.14 -6.09
CA GLU A 217 16.26 3.01 -5.73
C GLU A 217 16.29 2.82 -4.22
N ILE A 218 15.11 2.75 -3.62
CA ILE A 218 14.98 2.49 -2.20
C ILE A 218 15.15 0.97 -2.04
N ASP A 219 16.27 0.55 -1.46
CA ASP A 219 16.49 -0.85 -1.10
C ASP A 219 15.69 -1.15 0.17
N ASP A 220 14.88 -2.20 0.14
CA ASP A 220 14.15 -2.69 1.30
C ASP A 220 15.09 -3.27 2.39
N ASN A 221 16.42 -3.30 2.18
CA ASN A 221 17.39 -4.01 3.02
C ASN A 221 18.60 -3.21 3.57
N ASP A 222 18.80 -1.93 3.25
CA ASP A 222 19.97 -1.17 3.75
C ASP A 222 19.54 -0.16 4.83
N ASP A 223 19.81 -0.50 6.10
CA ASP A 223 19.94 0.42 7.23
C ASP A 223 21.09 1.42 6.92
N ASP A 224 20.87 2.73 7.10
CA ASP A 224 21.77 3.86 6.79
C ASP A 224 23.28 3.70 7.17
N ASP A 225 24.21 4.32 6.41
CA ASP A 225 24.95 5.54 6.85
C ASP A 225 26.09 5.99 5.88
N GLU A 226 26.37 7.30 5.88
CA GLU A 226 27.57 7.91 5.30
C GLU A 226 28.84 7.59 6.12
N SER A 227 29.96 7.43 5.39
CA SER A 227 31.38 7.63 5.79
C SER A 227 32.26 6.42 6.21
N VAL A 228 33.14 6.06 5.27
CA VAL A 228 34.59 5.74 5.38
C VAL A 228 35.08 4.91 6.60
N THR A 229 35.35 3.61 6.39
CA THR A 229 36.70 2.98 6.43
C THR A 229 36.60 1.43 6.30
N SER A 230 37.60 0.83 5.66
CA SER A 230 37.84 -0.62 5.47
C SER A 230 39.05 -1.07 6.32
N PRO A 231 39.41 -2.37 6.46
CA PRO A 231 38.70 -3.62 6.13
C PRO A 231 38.85 -4.82 7.13
N MET A 232 38.10 -5.89 6.83
CA MET A 232 38.39 -7.35 6.98
C MET A 232 37.88 -8.18 8.20
N LYS A 233 37.11 -9.23 7.81
CA LYS A 233 37.02 -10.64 8.29
C LYS A 233 36.39 -10.88 9.68
N ASN A 234 35.46 -11.82 9.88
CA ASN A 234 35.41 -13.23 9.42
C ASN A 234 33.97 -13.80 9.37
N LEU A 235 33.78 -14.84 8.52
CA LEU A 235 32.58 -15.68 8.42
C LEU A 235 32.29 -16.52 9.68
N SER A 236 31.01 -16.75 9.97
CA SER A 236 30.49 -18.08 10.33
C SER A 236 29.04 -18.25 9.87
N ILE A 237 28.79 -19.37 9.19
CA ILE A 237 27.50 -19.76 8.60
C ILE A 237 26.75 -20.58 9.65
N THR A 238 25.56 -20.13 10.05
CA THR A 238 24.49 -21.04 10.49
C THR A 238 23.14 -20.56 9.93
N SER A 239 22.36 -21.56 9.53
CA SER A 239 21.07 -21.52 8.81
C SER A 239 20.01 -20.58 9.42
N ASN A 240 19.32 -19.81 8.57
CA ASN A 240 18.01 -19.26 8.94
C ASN A 240 17.06 -19.18 7.71
N PRO A 241 15.79 -19.59 7.83
CA PRO A 241 14.84 -19.61 6.74
C PRO A 241 14.25 -18.20 6.49
N ARG A 242 14.25 -17.77 5.23
CA ARG A 242 13.47 -16.65 4.64
C ARG A 242 12.99 -15.59 5.64
N ALA A 243 13.83 -14.58 5.89
CA ALA A 243 13.41 -13.35 6.54
C ALA A 243 12.48 -12.57 5.60
N SER A 244 11.25 -12.36 6.03
CA SER A 244 10.32 -11.37 5.52
C SER A 244 10.96 -9.98 5.61
N GLN A 245 10.98 -9.21 4.51
CA GLN A 245 11.35 -7.79 4.53
C GLN A 245 10.45 -7.08 5.55
N GLN A 246 11.06 -6.70 6.66
CA GLN A 246 10.39 -6.21 7.85
C GLN A 246 10.40 -4.68 7.76
N ILE A 247 9.26 -4.06 7.41
CA ILE A 247 9.07 -2.64 7.72
C ILE A 247 9.24 -2.51 9.23
N LYS A 248 10.18 -1.68 9.69
CA LYS A 248 10.44 -1.42 11.11
C LYS A 248 10.12 0.03 11.42
N TRP A 249 9.48 0.27 12.56
CA TRP A 249 9.27 1.62 13.09
C TRP A 249 10.23 1.88 14.25
N LYS A 250 10.56 3.15 14.49
CA LYS A 250 11.21 3.58 15.73
C LYS A 250 10.35 3.11 16.91
N GLN A 251 10.98 2.55 17.94
CA GLN A 251 10.25 1.95 19.07
C GLN A 251 9.75 3.00 20.05
N ASN A 252 10.46 4.12 20.15
CA ASN A 252 9.96 5.30 20.84
C ASN A 252 9.15 6.13 19.83
N GLY A 253 7.89 6.36 20.15
CA GLY A 253 7.02 7.23 19.37
C GLY A 253 7.16 8.69 19.76
N ILE A 254 6.43 9.53 19.05
CA ILE A 254 6.31 10.96 19.26
C ILE A 254 4.83 11.24 19.49
N ILE A 255 4.50 12.02 20.52
CA ILE A 255 3.12 12.47 20.74
C ILE A 255 2.78 13.47 19.64
N SER A 256 1.81 13.14 18.79
CA SER A 256 1.41 13.99 17.65
C SER A 256 0.11 14.77 17.90
N ALA A 257 -0.70 14.32 18.85
CA ALA A 257 -1.88 15.05 19.32
C ALA A 257 -2.27 14.59 20.73
N GLY A 258 -2.91 15.48 21.50
CA GLY A 258 -3.27 15.22 22.89
C GLY A 258 -2.05 15.18 23.83
N GLY A 259 -2.10 14.31 24.84
CA GLY A 259 -1.00 14.10 25.80
C GLY A 259 -0.87 15.15 26.92
N ASN A 260 -1.81 16.10 26.99
CA ASN A 260 -1.90 17.12 28.04
C ASN A 260 -3.00 16.79 29.05
N GLU A 261 -3.01 15.56 29.55
CA GLU A 261 -4.08 14.98 30.37
C GLU A 261 -5.42 14.83 29.62
N GLU A 262 -6.34 14.06 30.20
CA GLU A 262 -7.72 13.98 29.73
C GLU A 262 -8.41 15.34 29.93
N GLY A 263 -9.15 15.80 28.92
CA GLY A 263 -9.97 16.99 29.06
C GLY A 263 -10.67 17.43 27.78
N ASP A 264 -11.43 18.51 27.88
CA ASP A 264 -12.28 19.06 26.81
C ASP A 264 -11.71 20.32 26.15
N GLN A 265 -10.57 20.82 26.64
CA GLN A 265 -9.86 21.94 26.01
C GLN A 265 -9.44 21.58 24.58
N LEU A 266 -9.17 22.61 23.77
CA LEU A 266 -8.93 22.43 22.33
C LEU A 266 -7.72 21.52 22.04
N ASN A 267 -6.69 21.56 22.88
CA ASN A 267 -5.48 20.74 22.79
C ASN A 267 -5.50 19.50 23.71
N GLN A 268 -6.67 19.13 24.23
CA GLN A 268 -6.89 17.92 25.03
C GLN A 268 -7.81 16.96 24.27
N LEU A 269 -7.68 15.68 24.57
CA LEU A 269 -8.56 14.63 24.06
C LEU A 269 -9.19 13.91 25.25
N SER A 270 -10.36 13.31 25.05
CA SER A 270 -10.96 12.36 25.98
C SER A 270 -11.35 11.11 25.22
N SER A 271 -10.68 10.01 25.58
CA SER A 271 -10.91 8.67 25.03
C SER A 271 -10.98 8.60 23.50
N PRO A 272 -10.02 9.15 22.74
CA PRO A 272 -10.08 9.21 21.27
C PRO A 272 -10.16 7.81 20.65
N ASN A 273 -10.91 7.63 19.56
CA ASN A 273 -11.15 6.32 18.94
C ASN A 273 -10.53 6.18 17.53
N GLY A 274 -11.23 6.68 16.51
CA GLY A 274 -10.82 6.63 15.12
C GLY A 274 -9.90 7.79 14.73
N ILE A 275 -9.06 7.54 13.73
CA ILE A 275 -8.05 8.48 13.23
C ILE A 275 -7.94 8.37 11.72
N PHE A 276 -7.68 9.49 11.07
CA PHE A 276 -7.32 9.55 9.66
C PHE A 276 -6.24 10.61 9.44
N ILE A 277 -5.22 10.28 8.65
CA ILE A 277 -4.19 11.22 8.22
C ILE A 277 -4.41 11.58 6.76
N ASP A 278 -4.46 12.87 6.44
CA ASP A 278 -4.57 13.33 5.05
C ASP A 278 -3.19 13.49 4.37
N HIS A 279 -3.20 13.81 3.07
CA HIS A 279 -1.98 14.01 2.27
C HIS A 279 -1.14 15.24 2.66
N HIS A 280 -1.64 16.09 3.56
CA HIS A 280 -0.91 17.23 4.11
C HIS A 280 -0.45 16.94 5.55
N ASN A 281 -0.53 15.69 6.00
CA ASN A 281 -0.24 15.24 7.36
C ASN A 281 -1.13 15.90 8.43
N ASN A 282 -2.34 16.34 8.08
CA ASN A 282 -3.34 16.74 9.07
C ASN A 282 -3.94 15.49 9.72
N ILE A 283 -4.08 15.54 11.04
CA ILE A 283 -4.58 14.43 11.87
C ILE A 283 -6.03 14.72 12.22
N PHE A 284 -6.96 13.95 11.67
CA PHE A 284 -8.37 13.98 12.03
C PHE A 284 -8.64 12.92 13.09
N ILE A 285 -9.24 13.31 14.21
CA ILE A 285 -9.43 12.44 15.38
C ILE A 285 -10.90 12.46 15.78
N ALA A 286 -11.48 11.27 15.95
CA ALA A 286 -12.76 11.10 16.64
C ALA A 286 -12.53 11.17 18.16
N ASP A 287 -12.69 12.37 18.72
CA ASP A 287 -12.55 12.66 20.13
C ASP A 287 -13.85 12.27 20.86
N PHE A 288 -13.99 10.95 21.05
CA PHE A 288 -15.23 10.28 21.46
C PHE A 288 -15.82 10.84 22.75
N GLY A 289 -15.00 11.05 23.79
CA GLY A 289 -15.44 11.56 25.08
C GLY A 289 -15.92 13.00 25.02
N ASN A 290 -15.38 13.79 24.10
CA ASN A 290 -15.73 15.20 23.90
C ASN A 290 -16.78 15.43 22.79
N HIS A 291 -17.37 14.35 22.23
CA HIS A 291 -18.45 14.44 21.25
C HIS A 291 -18.10 15.32 20.02
N ARG A 292 -16.85 15.22 19.53
CA ARG A 292 -16.33 16.09 18.46
C ARG A 292 -15.31 15.39 17.56
N ILE A 293 -15.06 15.99 16.40
CA ILE A 293 -13.93 15.67 15.52
C ILE A 293 -12.97 16.86 15.53
N THR A 294 -11.71 16.61 15.86
CA THR A 294 -10.64 17.61 15.82
C THR A 294 -9.71 17.38 14.64
N GLU A 295 -9.25 18.45 14.00
CA GLU A 295 -8.15 18.44 13.04
C GLU A 295 -6.91 19.06 13.70
N TRP A 296 -5.79 18.35 13.68
CA TRP A 296 -4.50 18.81 14.17
C TRP A 296 -3.53 18.93 13.02
N LYS A 297 -2.95 20.10 12.85
CA LYS A 297 -1.93 20.35 11.82
C LYS A 297 -0.56 19.95 12.33
N TYR A 298 0.16 19.18 11.52
CA TYR A 298 1.55 18.81 11.77
C TYR A 298 2.41 20.07 12.03
N ASP A 299 3.34 19.99 13.00
CA ASP A 299 4.35 21.01 13.36
C ASP A 299 3.87 22.41 13.80
N SER A 300 2.57 22.66 13.99
CA SER A 300 2.09 24.03 14.27
C SER A 300 1.36 24.22 15.59
N ASN A 301 1.19 23.17 16.41
CA ASN A 301 0.31 23.16 17.59
C ASN A 301 -1.10 23.70 17.28
N ASN A 302 -1.49 23.74 16.01
CA ASN A 302 -2.73 24.33 15.55
C ASN A 302 -3.78 23.23 15.47
N VAL A 303 -4.75 23.33 16.35
CA VAL A 303 -5.87 22.41 16.47
C VAL A 303 -7.17 23.17 16.32
N GLN A 304 -8.12 22.58 15.60
CA GLN A 304 -9.47 23.12 15.46
C GLN A 304 -10.52 22.01 15.53
N ILE A 305 -11.72 22.38 15.97
CA ILE A 305 -12.89 21.50 15.92
C ILE A 305 -13.48 21.62 14.51
N ILE A 306 -13.46 20.53 13.75
CA ILE A 306 -13.98 20.48 12.37
C ILE A 306 -15.46 20.07 12.34
N ALA A 307 -15.86 19.23 13.29
CA ALA A 307 -17.23 18.76 13.43
C ALA A 307 -17.59 18.48 14.90
N GLY A 308 -18.86 18.64 15.25
CA GLY A 308 -19.36 18.35 16.60
C GLY A 308 -19.17 19.48 17.61
N GLY A 309 -19.48 19.18 18.88
CA GLY A 309 -19.80 20.18 19.90
C GLY A 309 -21.27 20.64 19.85
N ASN A 310 -21.76 21.26 20.92
CA ASN A 310 -23.14 21.78 21.04
C ASN A 310 -24.23 20.77 20.60
N ASP A 311 -24.13 19.53 21.05
CA ASP A 311 -25.09 18.43 20.78
C ASP A 311 -25.23 18.01 19.29
N GLN A 312 -24.32 18.43 18.41
CA GLN A 312 -24.38 18.08 16.97
C GLN A 312 -23.92 16.66 16.68
N LEU A 313 -22.93 16.18 17.43
CA LEU A 313 -22.42 14.81 17.43
C LEU A 313 -22.59 14.21 18.84
N SER A 314 -22.66 12.90 18.91
CA SER A 314 -22.66 12.17 20.15
C SER A 314 -21.72 10.97 20.04
N ARG A 315 -20.61 11.01 20.79
CA ARG A 315 -19.66 9.90 20.90
C ARG A 315 -19.23 9.31 19.54
N PRO A 316 -18.64 10.13 18.65
CA PRO A 316 -18.21 9.63 17.36
C PRO A 316 -17.09 8.60 17.53
N THR A 317 -17.16 7.48 16.81
CA THR A 317 -16.19 6.38 16.94
C THR A 317 -15.16 6.37 15.82
N ASP A 318 -15.56 6.70 14.60
CA ASP A 318 -14.70 6.58 13.43
C ASP A 318 -14.99 7.66 12.38
N ILE A 319 -13.96 7.97 11.58
CA ILE A 319 -14.00 8.99 10.54
C ILE A 319 -13.26 8.53 9.28
N ILE A 320 -13.81 8.86 8.11
CA ILE A 320 -13.15 8.67 6.83
C ILE A 320 -13.36 9.90 5.94
N VAL A 321 -12.43 10.15 5.03
CA VAL A 321 -12.51 11.31 4.11
C VAL A 321 -13.22 10.93 2.82
N ASP A 322 -14.26 11.70 2.50
CA ASP A 322 -14.92 11.71 1.21
C ASP A 322 -14.28 12.79 0.33
N LYS A 323 -13.21 12.39 -0.38
CA LYS A 323 -12.43 13.30 -1.24
C LYS A 323 -13.27 13.87 -2.38
N GLN A 324 -14.26 13.12 -2.88
CA GLN A 324 -15.09 13.55 -4.00
C GLN A 324 -15.98 14.73 -3.61
N ASN A 325 -16.50 14.71 -2.38
CA ASN A 325 -17.41 15.73 -1.87
C ASN A 325 -16.73 16.76 -0.93
N ASN A 326 -15.40 16.71 -0.80
CA ASN A 326 -14.62 17.53 0.14
C ASN A 326 -15.26 17.54 1.55
N SER A 327 -15.54 16.36 2.06
CA SER A 327 -16.34 16.12 3.27
C SER A 327 -15.74 14.99 4.11
N LEU A 328 -16.17 14.89 5.37
CA LEU A 328 -15.95 13.73 6.22
C LEU A 328 -17.20 12.85 6.22
N ILE A 329 -17.01 11.54 6.36
CA ILE A 329 -18.06 10.61 6.76
C ILE A 329 -17.74 10.17 8.19
N ILE A 330 -18.72 10.32 9.07
CA ILE A 330 -18.53 10.17 10.52
C ILE A 330 -19.52 9.13 11.06
N ALA A 331 -19.02 8.17 11.83
CA ALA A 331 -19.84 7.26 12.63
C ALA A 331 -20.23 7.98 13.91
N ASP A 332 -21.45 8.52 13.95
CA ASP A 332 -22.02 9.27 15.06
C ASP A 332 -22.80 8.31 15.97
N THR A 333 -22.04 7.41 16.62
CA THR A 333 -22.54 6.20 17.31
C THR A 333 -23.54 6.49 18.40
N GLY A 334 -23.32 7.53 19.20
CA GLY A 334 -24.25 7.92 20.26
C GLY A 334 -25.60 8.37 19.73
N ASN A 335 -25.65 8.87 18.49
CA ASN A 335 -26.87 9.22 17.76
C ASN A 335 -27.35 8.11 16.79
N LYS A 336 -26.70 6.93 16.80
CA LYS A 336 -27.04 5.76 15.97
C LYS A 336 -27.16 6.06 14.47
N ARG A 337 -26.20 6.81 13.93
CA ARG A 337 -26.24 7.23 12.52
C ARG A 337 -24.84 7.39 11.92
N VAL A 338 -24.78 7.38 10.59
CA VAL A 338 -23.61 7.78 9.82
C VAL A 338 -23.97 9.03 9.03
N ILE A 339 -23.13 10.05 9.12
CA ILE A 339 -23.38 11.36 8.51
C ILE A 339 -22.26 11.78 7.56
N ARG A 340 -22.60 12.63 6.58
CA ARG A 340 -21.64 13.38 5.76
C ARG A 340 -21.52 14.81 6.28
N TRP A 341 -20.31 15.21 6.65
CA TRP A 341 -19.99 16.52 7.20
C TRP A 341 -19.12 17.33 6.22
N SER A 342 -19.58 18.51 5.85
CA SER A 342 -18.87 19.37 4.90
C SER A 342 -17.63 20.01 5.52
N LEU A 343 -16.49 19.93 4.84
CA LEU A 343 -15.31 20.71 5.24
C LEU A 343 -15.36 22.17 4.77
N GLN A 344 -16.17 22.48 3.75
CA GLN A 344 -16.25 23.85 3.19
C GLN A 344 -17.06 24.81 4.07
N ASN A 345 -18.11 24.33 4.72
CA ASN A 345 -19.04 25.15 5.51
C ASN A 345 -19.31 24.57 6.91
N GLN A 346 -18.51 23.57 7.34
CA GLN A 346 -18.48 23.03 8.70
C GLN A 346 -19.88 22.70 9.26
N ARG A 347 -20.67 21.96 8.48
CA ARG A 347 -22.01 21.51 8.87
C ARG A 347 -22.30 20.12 8.33
N ILE A 348 -23.26 19.46 8.98
CA ILE A 348 -23.89 18.25 8.44
C ILE A 348 -24.51 18.58 7.08
N GLN A 349 -24.07 17.90 6.02
CA GLN A 349 -24.75 17.98 4.73
C GLN A 349 -25.91 17.01 4.67
N GLN A 350 -25.72 15.79 5.20
CA GLN A 350 -26.66 14.69 5.00
C GLN A 350 -26.50 13.61 6.10
N ILE A 351 -27.61 12.99 6.49
CA ILE A 351 -27.60 11.70 7.19
C ILE A 351 -27.58 10.62 6.11
N LEU A 352 -26.51 9.81 6.08
CA LEU A 352 -26.32 8.77 5.08
C LEU A 352 -27.01 7.47 5.49
N ILE A 353 -26.92 7.13 6.77
CA ILE A 353 -27.47 5.91 7.36
C ILE A 353 -28.05 6.27 8.74
N SER A 354 -29.29 5.86 9.01
CA SER A 354 -29.97 6.04 10.30
C SER A 354 -30.24 4.71 10.98
N ASP A 355 -30.54 4.76 12.28
CA ASP A 355 -30.94 3.61 13.11
C ASP A 355 -29.94 2.45 13.07
N ILE A 356 -28.65 2.79 13.12
CA ILE A 356 -27.54 1.83 13.10
C ILE A 356 -26.66 2.00 14.34
N ASP A 357 -26.34 0.90 15.02
CA ASP A 357 -25.35 0.86 16.10
C ASP A 357 -23.93 0.80 15.49
N CYS A 358 -23.57 1.86 14.77
CA CYS A 358 -22.32 1.95 14.00
C CYS A 358 -21.09 2.06 14.90
N PHE A 359 -19.97 1.46 14.47
CA PHE A 359 -18.67 1.63 15.15
C PHE A 359 -17.54 1.95 14.18
N GLY A 360 -17.16 1.02 13.31
CA GLY A 360 -16.11 1.20 12.31
C GLY A 360 -16.67 1.61 10.95
N LEU A 361 -15.89 2.39 10.20
CA LEU A 361 -16.22 2.85 8.86
C LEU A 361 -15.14 2.45 7.84
N SER A 362 -15.56 2.19 6.62
CA SER A 362 -14.66 2.16 5.47
C SER A 362 -15.39 2.59 4.21
N ILE A 363 -14.66 3.08 3.20
CA ILE A 363 -15.21 3.42 1.89
C ILE A 363 -14.36 2.79 0.80
N ASP A 364 -15.01 2.12 -0.15
CA ASP A 364 -14.30 1.57 -1.30
C ASP A 364 -14.15 2.60 -2.44
N LYS A 365 -13.34 2.24 -3.43
CA LYS A 365 -13.08 3.07 -4.63
C LYS A 365 -14.34 3.39 -5.46
N ASN A 366 -15.42 2.62 -5.29
CA ASN A 366 -16.69 2.82 -5.99
C ASN A 366 -17.67 3.67 -5.17
N GLY A 367 -17.27 4.11 -3.96
CA GLY A 367 -18.07 4.91 -3.06
C GLY A 367 -19.06 4.11 -2.21
N PHE A 368 -18.92 2.79 -2.09
CA PHE A 368 -19.71 2.05 -1.09
C PHE A 368 -19.17 2.32 0.31
N ILE A 369 -20.07 2.64 1.22
CA ILE A 369 -19.77 2.86 2.63
C ILE A 369 -20.05 1.58 3.38
N TYR A 370 -19.04 1.07 4.07
CA TYR A 370 -19.11 -0.10 4.92
C TYR A 370 -19.18 0.36 6.37
N VAL A 371 -20.02 -0.29 7.15
CA VAL A 371 -20.23 0.03 8.57
C VAL A 371 -20.33 -1.27 9.36
N SER A 372 -19.55 -1.39 10.44
CA SER A 372 -19.77 -2.45 11.42
C SER A 372 -20.89 -2.07 12.38
N ASP A 373 -21.82 -3.00 12.58
CA ASP A 373 -22.91 -2.88 13.53
C ASP A 373 -22.62 -3.78 14.74
N ILE A 374 -22.29 -3.13 15.86
CA ILE A 374 -21.84 -3.83 17.07
C ILE A 374 -22.97 -4.59 17.79
N VAL A 375 -24.23 -4.23 17.55
CA VAL A 375 -25.40 -4.86 18.17
C VAL A 375 -25.88 -6.02 17.31
N ASN A 376 -25.97 -5.82 16.00
CA ASN A 376 -26.38 -6.86 15.06
C ASN A 376 -25.27 -7.89 14.77
N ASN A 377 -24.02 -7.61 15.14
CA ASN A 377 -22.87 -8.47 14.90
C ASN A 377 -22.66 -8.76 13.40
N ASP A 378 -22.77 -7.71 12.59
CA ASP A 378 -22.58 -7.78 11.15
C ASP A 378 -21.81 -6.57 10.63
N VAL A 379 -21.34 -6.68 9.39
CA VAL A 379 -20.87 -5.52 8.62
C VAL A 379 -21.76 -5.41 7.40
N ARG A 380 -22.25 -4.20 7.16
CA ARG A 380 -23.14 -3.88 6.04
C ARG A 380 -22.51 -2.85 5.14
N GLN A 381 -22.84 -2.91 3.86
CA GLN A 381 -22.46 -1.92 2.86
C GLN A 381 -23.69 -1.16 2.34
N TRP A 382 -23.51 0.11 2.03
CA TRP A 382 -24.48 0.99 1.38
C TRP A 382 -23.85 1.68 0.18
N LYS A 383 -24.63 1.85 -0.87
CA LYS A 383 -24.39 2.87 -1.89
C LYS A 383 -25.24 4.11 -1.57
N GLU A 384 -24.77 5.27 -2.01
CA GLU A 384 -25.55 6.50 -1.90
C GLU A 384 -26.94 6.34 -2.56
N GLY A 385 -27.98 6.58 -1.78
CA GLY A 385 -29.39 6.40 -2.17
C GLY A 385 -30.01 5.05 -1.77
N ASP A 386 -29.24 4.10 -1.25
CA ASP A 386 -29.79 2.83 -0.76
C ASP A 386 -30.70 3.03 0.46
N ALA A 387 -31.87 2.41 0.43
CA ALA A 387 -32.80 2.44 1.56
C ALA A 387 -32.36 1.53 2.72
N ASN A 388 -31.64 0.45 2.43
CA ASN A 388 -31.19 -0.55 3.41
C ASN A 388 -29.79 -1.03 3.06
N GLY A 389 -29.01 -1.40 4.08
CA GLY A 389 -27.67 -1.94 3.90
C GLY A 389 -27.70 -3.41 3.50
N THR A 390 -26.73 -3.82 2.69
CA THR A 390 -26.51 -5.23 2.36
C THR A 390 -25.48 -5.81 3.31
N ILE A 391 -25.79 -6.92 3.99
CA ILE A 391 -24.83 -7.63 4.84
C ILE A 391 -23.72 -8.23 3.96
N VAL A 392 -22.46 -7.95 4.32
CA VAL A 392 -21.27 -8.43 3.60
C VAL A 392 -20.32 -9.25 4.46
N ALA A 393 -20.46 -9.20 5.79
CA ALA A 393 -19.81 -10.10 6.73
C ALA A 393 -20.68 -10.30 7.98
N GLY A 394 -20.59 -11.47 8.60
CA GLY A 394 -21.44 -11.82 9.74
C GLY A 394 -22.91 -12.06 9.34
N GLY A 395 -23.84 -11.57 10.15
CA GLY A 395 -25.29 -11.63 9.89
C GLY A 395 -25.94 -12.99 10.16
N ASN A 396 -25.22 -13.94 10.75
CA ASN A 396 -25.70 -15.28 11.08
C ASN A 396 -25.72 -15.50 12.60
N GLU A 397 -26.28 -14.54 13.32
CA GLU A 397 -26.25 -14.45 14.78
C GLU A 397 -24.85 -14.19 15.35
N LYS A 398 -24.83 -13.78 16.62
CA LYS A 398 -23.60 -13.62 17.40
C LYS A 398 -22.94 -14.99 17.61
N GLY A 399 -21.68 -15.13 17.23
CA GLY A 399 -20.95 -16.37 17.47
C GLY A 399 -19.52 -16.32 16.94
N SER A 400 -18.88 -17.48 16.84
CA SER A 400 -17.45 -17.61 16.51
C SER A 400 -17.19 -18.49 15.27
N ASP A 401 -18.23 -18.93 14.57
CA ASP A 401 -18.08 -19.61 13.28
C ASP A 401 -17.53 -18.64 12.22
N HIS A 402 -17.07 -19.18 11.08
CA HIS A 402 -16.45 -18.37 10.02
C HIS A 402 -17.42 -17.46 9.26
N ASN A 403 -18.73 -17.60 9.45
CA ASN A 403 -19.78 -16.70 8.94
C ASN A 403 -20.41 -15.85 10.05
N GLN A 404 -19.85 -15.86 11.26
CA GLN A 404 -20.34 -15.14 12.42
C GLN A 404 -19.30 -14.14 12.93
N LEU A 405 -19.79 -13.12 13.62
CA LEU A 405 -19.00 -12.11 14.31
C LEU A 405 -19.53 -11.94 15.73
N ASN A 406 -18.74 -11.30 16.59
CA ASN A 406 -19.08 -11.00 17.97
C ASN A 406 -18.56 -9.61 18.34
N CYS A 407 -19.45 -8.63 18.23
CA CYS A 407 -19.18 -7.20 18.40
C CYS A 407 -18.04 -6.70 17.47
N PRO A 408 -18.26 -6.70 16.14
CA PRO A 408 -17.24 -6.27 15.19
C PRO A 408 -16.88 -4.80 15.41
N GLY A 409 -15.59 -4.53 15.60
CA GLY A 409 -15.05 -3.19 15.83
C GLY A 409 -14.70 -2.47 14.54
N PHE A 410 -13.46 -1.97 14.44
CA PHE A 410 -12.97 -1.32 13.23
C PHE A 410 -12.92 -2.29 12.04
N ILE A 411 -13.02 -1.70 10.85
CA ILE A 411 -13.03 -2.39 9.57
C ILE A 411 -12.11 -1.71 8.57
N PHE A 412 -11.64 -2.47 7.60
CA PHE A 412 -10.85 -1.96 6.47
C PHE A 412 -11.27 -2.66 5.18
N VAL A 413 -11.41 -1.91 4.09
CA VAL A 413 -11.66 -2.48 2.76
C VAL A 413 -10.46 -2.22 1.86
N ASP A 414 -9.86 -3.29 1.32
CA ASP A 414 -8.72 -3.17 0.41
C ASP A 414 -9.15 -2.86 -1.05
N GLY A 415 -8.17 -2.59 -1.91
CA GLY A 415 -8.41 -2.26 -3.32
C GLY A 415 -9.03 -3.38 -4.16
N ASP A 416 -9.10 -4.60 -3.63
CA ASP A 416 -9.73 -5.78 -4.23
C ASP A 416 -11.15 -6.04 -3.67
N ASP A 417 -11.72 -5.08 -2.95
CA ASP A 417 -13.02 -5.16 -2.27
C ASP A 417 -13.04 -6.29 -1.23
N SER A 418 -11.89 -6.62 -0.61
CA SER A 418 -11.85 -7.51 0.55
C SER A 418 -12.03 -6.72 1.83
N LEU A 419 -12.94 -7.18 2.67
CA LEU A 419 -13.25 -6.60 3.96
C LEU A 419 -12.48 -7.32 5.07
N TYR A 420 -11.80 -6.54 5.91
CA TYR A 420 -11.13 -6.99 7.13
C TYR A 420 -11.90 -6.44 8.32
N VAL A 421 -12.19 -7.30 9.29
CA VAL A 421 -13.01 -6.98 10.45
C VAL A 421 -12.28 -7.42 11.71
N SER A 422 -12.09 -6.49 12.63
CA SER A 422 -11.68 -6.82 14.00
C SER A 422 -12.87 -7.41 14.75
N ASP A 423 -12.83 -8.72 14.97
CA ASP A 423 -13.88 -9.47 15.65
C ASP A 423 -13.56 -9.48 17.15
N TRP A 424 -13.89 -8.36 17.80
CA TRP A 424 -13.35 -7.91 19.08
C TRP A 424 -13.42 -8.98 20.19
N TYR A 425 -14.61 -9.54 20.44
CA TYR A 425 -14.80 -10.54 21.50
C TYR A 425 -14.40 -11.97 21.09
N ASN A 426 -14.15 -12.21 19.80
CA ASN A 426 -13.57 -13.49 19.34
C ASN A 426 -12.04 -13.44 19.24
N HIS A 427 -11.42 -12.29 19.50
CA HIS A 427 -9.96 -12.11 19.57
C HIS A 427 -9.25 -12.55 18.28
N ARG A 428 -9.81 -12.12 17.15
CA ARG A 428 -9.32 -12.43 15.80
C ARG A 428 -9.60 -11.29 14.85
N VAL A 429 -8.87 -11.26 13.75
CA VAL A 429 -9.22 -10.48 12.58
C VAL A 429 -9.66 -11.43 11.49
N MET A 430 -10.81 -11.14 10.89
CA MET A 430 -11.44 -11.94 9.85
C MET A 430 -11.39 -11.19 8.52
N LYS A 431 -11.12 -11.89 7.43
CA LYS A 431 -11.17 -11.36 6.05
C LYS A 431 -12.29 -12.02 5.27
N TRP A 432 -13.13 -11.22 4.63
CA TRP A 432 -14.09 -11.65 3.59
C TRP A 432 -13.66 -11.09 2.26
N THR A 433 -13.44 -11.96 1.27
CA THR A 433 -13.38 -11.51 -0.12
C THR A 433 -14.78 -11.18 -0.61
N LYS A 434 -14.89 -10.34 -1.65
CA LYS A 434 -16.17 -9.97 -2.26
C LYS A 434 -17.08 -11.19 -2.49
N ASN A 435 -18.33 -11.09 -2.00
CA ASN A 435 -19.37 -12.12 -2.09
C ASN A 435 -19.06 -13.46 -1.38
N ALA A 436 -18.06 -13.52 -0.49
CA ALA A 436 -17.78 -14.74 0.26
C ALA A 436 -18.87 -15.01 1.31
N GLU A 437 -19.37 -16.25 1.39
CA GLU A 437 -20.31 -16.67 2.43
C GLU A 437 -19.65 -16.80 3.82
N LYS A 438 -18.33 -17.02 3.85
CA LYS A 438 -17.53 -17.23 5.06
C LYS A 438 -16.23 -16.45 4.95
N GLY A 439 -15.79 -15.92 6.08
CA GLY A 439 -14.50 -15.28 6.23
C GLY A 439 -13.40 -16.28 6.54
N ILE A 440 -12.16 -15.81 6.45
CA ILE A 440 -10.98 -16.53 6.88
C ILE A 440 -10.30 -15.75 8.01
N ILE A 441 -9.75 -16.46 8.98
CA ILE A 441 -8.94 -15.87 10.04
C ILE A 441 -7.61 -15.44 9.43
N VAL A 442 -7.26 -14.17 9.56
CA VAL A 442 -6.02 -13.60 9.01
C VAL A 442 -5.07 -13.05 10.08
N ALA A 443 -5.56 -12.82 11.30
CA ALA A 443 -4.74 -12.57 12.48
C ALA A 443 -5.41 -13.14 13.74
N GLY A 444 -4.62 -13.61 14.70
CA GLY A 444 -5.12 -14.23 15.93
C GLY A 444 -5.89 -15.54 15.71
N GLY A 445 -7.05 -15.69 16.38
CA GLY A 445 -7.93 -16.86 16.21
C GLY A 445 -7.47 -18.12 16.97
N LYS A 446 -6.56 -17.99 17.93
CA LYS A 446 -6.16 -19.02 18.89
C LYS A 446 -6.66 -18.73 20.31
N GLY A 447 -7.81 -18.06 20.40
CA GLY A 447 -8.39 -17.56 21.65
C GLY A 447 -7.68 -16.32 22.18
N LYS A 448 -8.19 -15.78 23.29
CA LYS A 448 -7.59 -14.65 24.01
C LYS A 448 -6.19 -15.02 24.51
N GLY A 449 -5.20 -14.16 24.30
CA GLY A 449 -3.87 -14.32 24.87
C GLY A 449 -2.85 -13.34 24.34
N SER A 450 -1.61 -13.42 24.84
CA SER A 450 -0.51 -12.50 24.53
C SER A 450 0.61 -13.12 23.69
N SER A 451 0.50 -14.40 23.30
CA SER A 451 1.46 -15.01 22.38
C SER A 451 1.39 -14.36 20.99
N LEU A 452 2.41 -14.56 20.15
CA LEU A 452 2.43 -14.04 18.78
C LEU A 452 1.35 -14.66 17.87
N LYS A 453 0.65 -15.69 18.31
CA LYS A 453 -0.45 -16.35 17.58
C LYS A 453 -1.83 -15.91 18.07
N GLN A 454 -1.88 -15.10 19.11
CA GLN A 454 -3.09 -14.71 19.82
C GLN A 454 -3.21 -13.20 19.81
N LEU A 455 -4.47 -12.77 19.92
CA LEU A 455 -4.83 -11.39 20.17
C LEU A 455 -5.64 -11.34 21.47
N SER A 456 -5.77 -10.16 22.03
CA SER A 456 -6.61 -9.85 23.18
C SER A 456 -7.37 -8.58 22.82
N GLU A 457 -8.65 -8.74 22.51
CA GLU A 457 -9.56 -7.61 22.23
C GLU A 457 -9.01 -6.67 21.12
N PRO A 458 -8.79 -7.17 19.88
CA PRO A 458 -8.27 -6.36 18.80
C PRO A 458 -9.24 -5.24 18.41
N GLN A 459 -8.70 -4.05 18.16
CA GLN A 459 -9.43 -2.82 17.85
C GLN A 459 -9.21 -2.43 16.38
N GLY A 460 -8.35 -1.43 16.09
CA GLY A 460 -8.03 -1.00 14.74
C GLY A 460 -7.42 -2.10 13.88
N VAL A 461 -7.84 -2.15 12.62
CA VAL A 461 -7.22 -2.97 11.58
C VAL A 461 -6.97 -2.09 10.35
N ILE A 462 -5.75 -2.11 9.84
CA ILE A 462 -5.41 -1.51 8.54
C ILE A 462 -4.55 -2.50 7.76
N VAL A 463 -4.63 -2.43 6.44
CA VAL A 463 -3.83 -3.29 5.56
C VAL A 463 -3.00 -2.39 4.66
N ASP A 464 -1.68 -2.61 4.65
CA ASP A 464 -0.82 -1.87 3.75
C ASP A 464 -0.98 -2.35 2.31
N GLN A 465 -0.29 -1.65 1.42
CA GLN A 465 -0.31 -1.98 0.01
C GLN A 465 0.21 -3.41 -0.21
N LEU A 466 1.25 -3.86 0.49
CA LEU A 466 1.79 -5.23 0.39
C LEU A 466 0.86 -6.33 0.92
N GLY A 467 -0.33 -5.99 1.43
CA GLY A 467 -1.29 -6.93 2.00
C GLY A 467 -0.91 -7.38 3.41
N GLN A 468 -0.01 -6.65 4.09
CA GLN A 468 0.32 -6.90 5.49
C GLN A 468 -0.74 -6.27 6.37
N ILE A 469 -1.15 -7.01 7.39
CA ILE A 469 -2.28 -6.69 8.25
C ILE A 469 -1.74 -6.16 9.56
N TYR A 470 -2.11 -4.94 9.89
CA TYR A 470 -1.73 -4.25 11.12
C TYR A 470 -2.93 -4.22 12.04
N VAL A 471 -2.73 -4.66 13.28
CA VAL A 471 -3.79 -4.83 14.26
C VAL A 471 -3.40 -4.15 15.55
N ALA A 472 -4.24 -3.23 16.02
CA ALA A 472 -4.15 -2.72 17.37
C ALA A 472 -4.66 -3.82 18.31
N ASP A 473 -3.73 -4.51 18.97
CA ASP A 473 -4.01 -5.57 19.91
C ASP A 473 -4.27 -4.94 21.29
N GLY A 474 -5.44 -4.29 21.41
CA GLY A 474 -5.81 -3.36 22.48
C GLY A 474 -5.54 -3.92 23.87
N GLY A 475 -6.09 -5.10 24.16
CA GLY A 475 -5.94 -5.77 25.45
C GLY A 475 -4.54 -6.29 25.76
N ASN A 476 -3.59 -6.20 24.82
CA ASN A 476 -2.16 -6.50 25.02
C ASN A 476 -1.28 -5.25 24.89
N HIS A 477 -1.86 -4.05 24.73
CA HIS A 477 -1.14 -2.78 24.72
C HIS A 477 -0.02 -2.71 23.66
N ARG A 478 -0.31 -3.22 22.46
CA ARG A 478 0.67 -3.33 21.37
C ARG A 478 0.00 -3.21 20.01
N VAL A 479 0.80 -2.91 18.99
CA VAL A 479 0.39 -3.07 17.59
C VAL A 479 1.17 -4.25 17.02
N MET A 480 0.44 -5.12 16.32
CA MET A 480 0.99 -6.30 15.69
C MET A 480 0.81 -6.27 14.18
N ARG A 481 1.74 -6.93 13.47
CA ARG A 481 1.68 -7.13 12.02
C ARG A 481 1.63 -8.61 11.67
N TRP A 482 0.78 -8.97 10.72
CA TRP A 482 0.77 -10.27 10.05
C TRP A 482 1.06 -10.10 8.56
N CYS A 483 2.12 -10.75 8.08
CA CYS A 483 2.32 -10.91 6.64
C CYS A 483 1.31 -11.93 6.07
N GLN A 484 1.04 -11.85 4.78
CA GLN A 484 0.11 -12.78 4.13
C GLN A 484 0.53 -14.24 4.34
N GLY A 485 -0.37 -15.05 4.91
CA GLY A 485 -0.11 -16.47 5.17
C GLY A 485 0.76 -16.76 6.40
N ALA A 486 1.15 -15.74 7.17
CA ALA A 486 1.91 -15.92 8.41
C ALA A 486 1.09 -16.70 9.45
N LYS A 487 1.77 -17.60 10.18
CA LYS A 487 1.14 -18.40 11.26
C LYS A 487 1.14 -17.69 12.61
N GLU A 488 1.93 -16.65 12.74
CA GLU A 488 2.10 -15.80 13.92
C GLU A 488 2.43 -14.39 13.43
N GLY A 489 2.12 -13.41 14.26
CA GLY A 489 2.39 -12.01 13.97
C GLY A 489 3.69 -11.55 14.62
N GLU A 490 3.99 -10.29 14.39
CA GLU A 490 5.15 -9.61 14.91
C GLU A 490 4.72 -8.36 15.65
N ILE A 491 5.31 -8.07 16.80
CA ILE A 491 5.10 -6.81 17.51
C ILE A 491 5.92 -5.74 16.79
N ILE A 492 5.25 -4.69 16.31
CA ILE A 492 5.93 -3.61 15.59
C ILE A 492 6.18 -2.38 16.47
N VAL A 493 5.24 -2.05 17.37
CA VAL A 493 5.34 -1.00 18.39
C VAL A 493 4.53 -1.37 19.63
N GLY A 494 4.89 -0.79 20.78
CA GLY A 494 4.29 -1.14 22.07
C GLY A 494 4.71 -2.53 22.58
N GLY A 495 3.91 -3.15 23.44
CA GLY A 495 4.22 -4.46 24.03
C GLY A 495 5.25 -4.42 25.16
N ASN A 496 5.67 -3.22 25.59
CA ASN A 496 6.58 -2.99 26.71
C ASN A 496 5.83 -2.78 28.05
N GLY A 497 4.65 -3.39 28.18
CA GLY A 497 3.71 -3.16 29.27
C GLY A 497 2.73 -2.02 29.01
N GLN A 498 1.66 -2.00 29.79
CA GLN A 498 0.71 -0.88 29.84
C GLN A 498 1.37 0.32 30.52
N GLY A 499 1.32 1.50 29.88
CA GLY A 499 1.84 2.73 30.45
C GLY A 499 1.82 3.89 29.44
N ASP A 500 2.40 5.01 29.82
CA ASP A 500 2.42 6.28 29.08
C ASP A 500 3.81 6.70 28.60
N GLU A 501 4.84 5.87 28.81
CA GLU A 501 6.17 6.08 28.20
C GLU A 501 6.11 6.04 26.67
N LEU A 502 7.12 6.61 26.00
CA LEU A 502 7.11 6.75 24.52
C LEU A 502 7.15 5.41 23.76
N ASN A 503 7.58 4.33 24.41
CA ASN A 503 7.58 2.97 23.87
C ASN A 503 6.48 2.08 24.46
N GLN A 504 5.57 2.66 25.25
CA GLN A 504 4.41 2.00 25.84
C GLN A 504 3.13 2.54 25.20
N LEU A 505 2.10 1.71 25.27
CA LEU A 505 0.75 2.04 24.85
C LEU A 505 -0.21 1.63 25.98
N ASN A 506 -1.42 2.17 25.94
CA ASN A 506 -2.49 1.86 26.85
C ASN A 506 -3.79 1.66 26.07
N ASN A 507 -4.04 0.41 25.69
CA ASN A 507 -5.24 -0.01 24.97
C ASN A 507 -5.37 0.70 23.61
N PRO A 508 -4.47 0.45 22.65
CA PRO A 508 -4.51 1.14 21.35
C PRO A 508 -5.79 0.82 20.55
N TYR A 509 -6.35 1.83 19.87
CA TYR A 509 -7.59 1.74 19.08
C TYR A 509 -7.33 1.91 17.58
N GLY A 510 -7.63 3.09 17.02
CA GLY A 510 -7.47 3.38 15.61
C GLY A 510 -6.00 3.36 15.19
N LEU A 511 -5.77 3.00 13.93
CA LEU A 511 -4.47 3.02 13.28
C LEU A 511 -4.60 3.78 11.96
N SER A 512 -3.58 4.54 11.57
CA SER A 512 -3.48 5.11 10.23
C SER A 512 -2.02 5.25 9.83
N PHE A 513 -1.75 5.21 8.53
CA PHE A 513 -0.46 5.60 7.96
C PHE A 513 -0.55 7.01 7.39
N ASP A 514 0.56 7.74 7.40
CA ASP A 514 0.76 8.88 6.51
C ASP A 514 1.37 8.46 5.17
N ASP A 515 1.59 9.43 4.28
CA ASP A 515 2.16 9.18 2.95
C ASP A 515 3.62 8.71 2.97
N GLU A 516 4.32 8.90 4.11
CA GLU A 516 5.69 8.44 4.36
C GLU A 516 5.73 7.07 5.06
N GLU A 517 4.57 6.42 5.24
CA GLU A 517 4.40 5.15 5.94
C GLU A 517 4.78 5.20 7.44
N ASN A 518 4.76 6.39 8.05
CA ASN A 518 4.80 6.51 9.50
C ASN A 518 3.48 6.00 10.08
N LEU A 519 3.56 5.25 11.18
CA LEU A 519 2.40 4.66 11.84
C LEU A 519 1.86 5.60 12.91
N TYR A 520 0.58 5.96 12.82
CA TYR A 520 -0.15 6.69 13.86
C TYR A 520 -1.05 5.71 14.61
N VAL A 521 -0.96 5.76 15.93
CA VAL A 521 -1.71 4.89 16.84
C VAL A 521 -2.52 5.76 17.78
N VAL A 522 -3.83 5.50 17.84
CA VAL A 522 -4.68 6.10 18.87
C VAL A 522 -4.42 5.37 20.18
N ASP A 523 -3.72 6.03 21.10
CA ASP A 523 -3.38 5.51 22.42
C ASP A 523 -4.53 5.87 23.38
N TRP A 524 -5.67 5.19 23.18
CA TRP A 524 -6.98 5.53 23.75
C TRP A 524 -6.95 5.78 25.26
N GLY A 525 -6.30 4.89 26.01
CA GLY A 525 -6.23 4.95 27.47
C GLY A 525 -5.29 6.03 28.01
N ASN A 526 -4.46 6.61 27.17
CA ASN A 526 -3.58 7.75 27.50
C ASN A 526 -4.06 9.06 26.85
N HIS A 527 -5.23 9.04 26.19
CA HIS A 527 -5.86 10.22 25.59
C HIS A 527 -4.93 11.00 24.64
N ARG A 528 -4.19 10.27 23.80
CA ARG A 528 -3.19 10.83 22.89
C ARG A 528 -3.08 10.04 21.60
N ILE A 529 -2.43 10.65 20.61
CA ILE A 529 -2.03 10.00 19.36
C ILE A 529 -0.52 9.87 19.33
N MET A 530 -0.03 8.66 19.09
CA MET A 530 1.40 8.36 18.96
C MET A 530 1.77 8.19 17.49
N LYS A 531 2.76 8.93 17.00
CA LYS A 531 3.42 8.70 15.70
C LYS A 531 4.68 7.89 15.92
N TYR A 532 4.86 6.85 15.13
CA TYR A 532 6.09 6.07 15.05
C TYR A 532 6.66 6.24 13.65
N GLU A 533 7.87 6.77 13.58
CA GLU A 533 8.52 7.02 12.29
C GLU A 533 9.01 5.70 11.70
N LYS A 534 8.82 5.53 10.40
CA LYS A 534 9.41 4.42 9.67
C LYS A 534 10.94 4.52 9.75
N LYS A 535 11.60 3.38 9.99
CA LYS A 535 13.06 3.27 9.97
C LYS A 535 13.57 3.09 8.55
#